data_AF-A0A4Y2U7N0-F1
#
_entry.id   AF-A0A4Y2U7N0-F1
#
_cell.length_a   1.000
_cell.length_b   1.000
_cell.length_c   1.000
_cell.angle_alpha   90.00
_cell.angle_beta   90.00
_cell.angle_gamma   90.00
#
_symmetry.space_group_name_H-M   'P 1'
#
loop_
_entity.id
_entity.type
_entity.pdbx_description
1 polymer ?
#
loop_
_entity_poly.entity_id
_entity_poly.type
_entity_poly.pdbx_seq_one_letter_code
_entity_poly.pdbx_strand_id
1 'polypeptide(L)'
;MHINLRWLKAHVGYLGNECADQLAEEAITKGEPFLPPKPLSCLKTEIKSAALSIWQDNWDNGETGRSTHDIVPRVSNKPVGWNREEIMFVTGHGPFPSYLHRFNLRTHDNCSCGEKGDPMHYATKCRFTLSWHFH
;
A
#
# COMPACT_ATOMS: atom_id res chain seq x y z
N MET A 1 -41.18 -21.51 -25.54
CA MET A 1 -41.92 -20.25 -25.28
C MET A 1 -41.50 -19.25 -26.33
N HIS A 2 -42.38 -18.93 -27.29
CA HIS A 2 -42.13 -17.91 -28.32
C HIS A 2 -42.73 -16.59 -27.83
N ILE A 3 -41.90 -15.59 -27.54
CA ILE A 3 -42.35 -14.25 -27.14
C ILE A 3 -42.34 -13.36 -28.37
N ASN A 4 -43.48 -12.71 -28.67
CA ASN A 4 -43.59 -11.71 -29.72
C ASN A 4 -43.74 -10.33 -29.08
N LEU A 5 -42.83 -9.41 -29.40
CA LEU A 5 -42.88 -8.02 -28.96
C LEU A 5 -43.53 -7.15 -30.04
N ARG A 6 -44.44 -6.26 -29.65
CA ARG A 6 -45.07 -5.28 -30.54
C ARG A 6 -45.07 -3.92 -29.88
N TRP A 7 -44.80 -2.88 -30.67
CA TRP A 7 -44.88 -1.50 -30.22
C TRP A 7 -46.32 -1.00 -30.37
N LEU A 8 -46.87 -0.48 -29.28
CA LEU A 8 -48.17 0.17 -29.25
C LEU A 8 -47.99 1.68 -29.08
N LYS A 9 -48.95 2.44 -29.58
CA LYS A 9 -48.94 3.90 -29.53
C LYS A 9 -49.18 4.36 -28.09
N ALA A 10 -48.34 5.27 -27.59
CA ALA A 10 -48.49 5.84 -26.25
C ALA A 10 -49.74 6.74 -26.15
N HIS A 11 -50.33 6.81 -24.95
CA HIS A 11 -51.43 7.74 -24.59
C HIS A 11 -52.72 7.64 -25.42
N VAL A 12 -53.11 6.43 -25.85
CA VAL A 12 -54.36 6.17 -26.59
C VAL A 12 -55.45 5.54 -25.69
N GLY A 13 -55.48 5.84 -24.39
CA GLY A 13 -56.53 5.30 -23.51
C GLY A 13 -56.35 3.82 -23.15
N TYR A 14 -55.19 3.22 -23.43
CA TYR A 14 -54.94 1.82 -23.10
C TYR A 14 -54.69 1.70 -21.59
N LEU A 15 -55.69 1.19 -20.87
CA LEU A 15 -55.70 1.07 -19.41
C LEU A 15 -54.40 0.45 -18.84
N GLY A 16 -53.83 -0.55 -19.52
CA GLY A 16 -52.58 -1.19 -19.09
C GLY A 16 -51.35 -0.28 -19.21
N ASN A 17 -51.30 0.57 -20.23
CA ASN A 17 -50.22 1.55 -20.40
C ASN A 17 -50.37 2.68 -19.39
N GLU A 18 -51.59 3.17 -19.18
CA GLU A 18 -51.86 4.23 -18.20
C GLU A 18 -51.56 3.80 -16.78
N CYS A 19 -51.90 2.56 -16.42
CA CYS A 19 -51.53 1.98 -15.14
C CYS A 19 -50.01 1.84 -14.99
N ALA A 20 -49.30 1.41 -16.04
CA ALA A 20 -47.84 1.33 -16.03
C ALA A 20 -47.18 2.71 -15.89
N ASP A 21 -47.66 3.72 -16.60
CA ASP A 21 -47.17 5.10 -16.51
C ASP A 21 -47.45 5.70 -15.12
N GLN A 22 -48.65 5.50 -14.58
CA GLN A 22 -49.00 5.96 -13.24
C GLN A 22 -48.12 5.32 -12.17
N LEU A 23 -47.84 4.01 -12.29
CA LEU A 23 -46.92 3.32 -11.38
C LEU A 23 -45.47 3.81 -11.53
N ALA A 24 -45.03 4.15 -12.75
CA ALA A 24 -43.71 4.71 -12.99
C ALA A 24 -43.58 6.13 -12.38
N GLU A 25 -44.60 6.97 -12.53
CA GLU A 25 -44.64 8.31 -11.90
C GLU A 25 -44.69 8.23 -10.37
N GLU A 26 -45.47 7.29 -9.82
CA GLU A 26 -45.49 7.04 -8.37
C GLU A 26 -44.13 6.53 -7.87
N ALA A 27 -43.44 5.69 -8.64
CA ALA A 27 -42.09 5.23 -8.28
C ALA A 27 -41.05 6.36 -8.31
N ILE A 28 -41.21 7.36 -9.19
CA ILE A 28 -40.33 8.54 -9.23
C ILE A 28 -40.57 9.46 -8.03
N THR A 29 -41.84 9.61 -7.60
CA THR A 29 -42.24 10.60 -6.58
C THR A 29 -42.26 10.06 -5.15
N LYS A 30 -42.63 8.80 -4.98
CA LYS A 30 -42.81 8.12 -3.69
C LYS A 30 -41.87 6.92 -3.52
N GLY A 31 -41.17 6.51 -4.57
CA GLY A 31 -40.26 5.37 -4.52
C GLY A 31 -39.01 5.71 -3.73
N GLU A 32 -38.56 4.75 -2.93
CA GLU A 32 -37.26 4.83 -2.27
C GLU A 32 -36.14 4.71 -3.31
N PRO A 33 -35.11 5.57 -3.27
CA PRO A 33 -33.97 5.46 -4.16
C PRO A 33 -33.32 4.08 -4.03
N PHE A 34 -33.37 3.28 -5.09
CA PHE A 34 -32.57 2.06 -5.16
C PHE A 34 -31.10 2.45 -5.35
N LEU A 35 -30.34 2.41 -4.25
CA LEU A 35 -28.90 2.54 -4.30
C LEU A 35 -28.29 1.14 -4.54
N PRO A 36 -27.78 0.85 -5.74
CA PRO A 36 -27.10 -0.41 -5.97
C PRO A 36 -25.92 -0.53 -4.98
N PRO A 37 -25.65 -1.72 -4.44
CA PRO A 37 -24.49 -1.94 -3.58
C PRO A 37 -23.22 -1.44 -4.26
N LYS A 38 -22.33 -0.80 -3.50
CA LYS A 38 -21.03 -0.38 -4.01
C LYS A 38 -20.33 -1.57 -4.71
N PRO A 39 -19.77 -1.38 -5.90
CA PRO A 39 -18.99 -2.42 -6.55
C PRO A 39 -17.86 -2.91 -5.65
N LEU A 40 -17.57 -4.22 -5.69
CA LEU A 40 -16.47 -4.81 -4.91
C LEU A 40 -15.11 -4.16 -5.21
N SER A 41 -14.91 -3.62 -6.41
CA SER A 41 -13.71 -2.87 -6.78
C SER A 41 -13.54 -1.60 -5.94
N CYS A 42 -14.63 -0.88 -5.64
CA CYS A 42 -14.60 0.30 -4.76
C CYS A 42 -14.17 -0.10 -3.35
N LEU A 43 -14.79 -1.13 -2.78
CA LEU A 43 -14.45 -1.63 -1.44
C LEU A 43 -12.98 -2.09 -1.37
N LYS A 44 -12.50 -2.82 -2.38
CA LYS A 44 -11.08 -3.23 -2.45
C LYS A 44 -10.13 -2.04 -2.48
N THR A 45 -10.51 -0.96 -3.16
CA THR A 45 -9.68 0.25 -3.26
C THR A 45 -9.66 1.01 -1.94
N GLU A 46 -10.83 1.16 -1.31
CA GLU A 46 -10.97 1.78 0.02
C GLU A 46 -10.13 1.03 1.07
N ILE A 47 -10.24 -0.31 1.12
CA ILE A 47 -9.46 -1.15 2.06
C ILE A 47 -7.96 -0.99 1.81
N LYS A 48 -7.52 -1.06 0.54
CA LYS A 48 -6.09 -0.88 0.20
C LYS A 48 -5.57 0.49 0.62
N SER A 49 -6.37 1.54 0.41
CA SER A 49 -5.99 2.90 0.80
C SER A 49 -5.88 3.04 2.31
N ALA A 50 -6.84 2.51 3.06
CA ALA A 50 -6.82 2.54 4.52
C ALA A 50 -5.61 1.76 5.08
N ALA A 51 -5.34 0.55 4.55
CA ALA A 51 -4.20 -0.25 4.95
C ALA A 51 -2.86 0.45 4.67
N LEU A 52 -2.73 1.11 3.51
CA LEU A 52 -1.53 1.89 3.18
C LEU A 52 -1.37 3.10 4.12
N SER A 53 -2.45 3.77 4.49
CA SER A 53 -2.40 4.88 5.45
C SER A 53 -1.90 4.43 6.81
N ILE A 54 -2.49 3.36 7.36
CA ILE A 54 -2.06 2.78 8.64
C ILE A 54 -0.60 2.35 8.58
N TRP A 55 -0.19 1.73 7.47
CA TRP A 55 1.20 1.32 7.30
C TRP A 55 2.15 2.51 7.22
N GLN A 56 1.78 3.58 6.51
CA GLN A 56 2.55 4.81 6.44
C GLN A 56 2.69 5.45 7.84
N ASP A 57 1.61 5.54 8.61
CA ASP A 57 1.64 6.12 9.96
C ASP A 57 2.57 5.31 10.88
N ASN A 58 2.50 3.98 10.83
CA ASN A 58 3.42 3.12 11.56
C ASN A 58 4.86 3.27 11.06
N TRP A 59 5.05 3.49 9.77
CA TRP A 59 6.36 3.67 9.17
C TRP A 59 7.00 4.98 9.59
N ASP A 60 6.23 6.06 9.66
CA ASP A 60 6.71 7.38 10.06
C ASP A 60 7.01 7.46 11.56
N ASN A 61 6.16 6.86 12.39
CA ASN A 61 6.27 6.96 13.85
C ASN A 61 7.02 5.80 14.52
N GLY A 62 7.39 4.75 13.77
CA GLY A 62 8.11 3.61 14.30
C GLY A 62 9.55 3.95 14.72
N GLU A 63 10.08 3.27 15.74
CA GLU A 63 11.45 3.48 16.21
C GLU A 63 12.49 2.61 15.48
N THR A 64 12.05 1.53 14.84
CA THR A 64 12.93 0.58 14.14
C THR A 64 13.05 0.91 12.65
N GLY A 65 14.13 0.44 12.03
CA GLY A 65 14.35 0.60 10.59
C GLY A 65 14.53 2.05 10.12
N ARG A 66 14.95 2.97 11.00
CA ARG A 66 15.08 4.41 10.68
C ARG A 66 16.02 4.70 9.52
N SER A 67 17.15 4.00 9.42
CA SER A 67 18.06 4.12 8.28
C SER A 67 17.38 3.79 6.94
N THR A 68 16.46 2.83 6.94
CA THR A 68 15.65 2.48 5.76
C THR A 68 14.56 3.53 5.51
N HIS A 69 13.95 4.08 6.56
CA HIS A 69 12.95 5.15 6.46
C HIS A 69 13.54 6.43 5.86
N ASP A 70 14.74 6.82 6.27
CA ASP A 70 15.44 7.99 5.75
C ASP A 70 15.65 7.92 4.22
N ILE A 71 15.79 6.70 3.67
CA ILE A 71 15.99 6.47 2.23
C ILE A 71 14.66 6.24 1.51
N VAL A 72 13.73 5.50 2.13
CA VAL A 72 12.41 5.17 1.57
C VAL A 72 11.34 5.60 2.57
N PRO A 73 11.00 6.90 2.61
CA PRO A 73 10.09 7.44 3.61
C PRO A 73 8.63 7.08 3.32
N ARG A 74 8.31 6.69 2.08
CA ARG A 74 6.94 6.36 1.66
C ARG A 74 6.75 4.87 1.46
N VAL A 75 5.74 4.31 2.13
CA VAL A 75 5.36 2.90 1.93
C VAL A 75 4.73 2.71 0.55
N SER A 76 4.98 1.55 -0.04
CA SER A 76 4.48 1.20 -1.35
C SER A 76 4.34 -0.31 -1.48
N ASN A 77 3.36 -0.74 -2.28
CA ASN A 77 3.23 -2.13 -2.68
C ASN A 77 4.18 -2.52 -3.83
N LYS A 78 4.96 -1.57 -4.34
CA LYS A 78 5.98 -1.82 -5.37
C LYS A 78 7.34 -2.02 -4.70
N PRO A 79 8.11 -3.06 -5.08
CA PRO A 79 9.46 -3.21 -4.59
C PRO A 79 10.34 -2.07 -5.11
N VAL A 80 11.33 -1.66 -4.30
CA VAL A 80 12.26 -0.57 -4.63
C VAL A 80 13.26 -0.96 -5.72
N GLY A 81 13.43 -2.26 -5.98
CA GLY A 81 14.32 -2.78 -7.02
C GLY A 81 15.79 -2.91 -6.59
N TRP A 82 16.06 -2.81 -5.29
CA TRP A 82 17.41 -3.00 -4.76
C TRP A 82 17.92 -4.42 -4.89
N ASN A 83 19.21 -4.56 -5.17
CA ASN A 83 19.92 -5.82 -5.10
C ASN A 83 20.18 -6.24 -3.65
N ARG A 84 20.75 -7.43 -3.46
CA ARG A 84 20.97 -8.01 -2.14
C ARG A 84 21.90 -7.14 -1.28
N GLU A 85 22.97 -6.63 -1.87
CA GLU A 85 24.00 -5.84 -1.20
C GLU A 85 23.45 -4.48 -0.76
N GLU A 86 22.65 -3.83 -1.60
CA GLU A 86 21.92 -2.60 -1.29
C GLU A 86 20.92 -2.80 -0.15
N ILE A 87 20.13 -3.87 -0.19
CA ILE A 87 19.20 -4.22 0.89
C ILE A 87 19.96 -4.41 2.21
N MET A 88 21.04 -5.18 2.19
CA MET A 88 21.89 -5.42 3.36
C MET A 88 22.46 -4.12 3.92
N PHE A 89 22.98 -3.25 3.05
CA PHE A 89 23.54 -1.97 3.43
C PHE A 89 22.50 -1.05 4.08
N VAL A 90 21.37 -0.81 3.42
CA VAL A 90 20.33 0.14 3.88
C VAL A 90 19.67 -0.32 5.18
N THR A 91 19.36 -1.60 5.28
CA THR A 91 18.70 -2.16 6.46
C THR A 91 19.67 -2.41 7.62
N GLY A 92 20.97 -2.29 7.36
CA GLY A 92 22.02 -2.70 8.29
C GLY A 92 22.01 -4.21 8.57
N HIS A 93 21.46 -5.02 7.67
CA HIS A 93 21.50 -6.48 7.77
C HIS A 93 22.79 -7.03 7.17
N GLY A 94 23.28 -8.13 7.73
CA GLY A 94 24.37 -8.90 7.13
C GLY A 94 25.57 -9.11 8.04
N PRO A 95 26.80 -9.19 7.49
CA PRO A 95 28.00 -9.47 8.27
C PRO A 95 28.51 -8.24 9.03
N PHE A 96 27.62 -7.31 9.38
CA PHE A 96 27.98 -6.12 10.15
C PHE A 96 28.05 -6.48 11.65
N PRO A 97 29.14 -6.14 12.36
CA PRO A 97 29.24 -6.36 13.79
C PRO A 97 28.03 -5.87 14.60
N SER A 98 27.47 -4.70 14.26
CA SER A 98 26.28 -4.15 14.92
C SER A 98 25.02 -5.00 14.72
N TYR A 99 24.85 -5.57 13.53
CA TYR A 99 23.78 -6.51 13.24
C TYR A 99 23.94 -7.81 14.03
N LEU A 100 25.12 -8.42 13.95
CA LEU A 100 25.40 -9.70 14.60
C LEU A 100 25.27 -9.60 16.12
N HIS A 101 25.69 -8.47 16.70
CA HIS A 101 25.52 -8.21 18.12
C HIS A 101 24.04 -8.11 18.52
N ARG A 102 23.23 -7.36 17.76
CA ARG A 102 21.78 -7.22 18.00
C ARG A 102 21.04 -8.57 18.02
N PHE A 103 21.52 -9.55 17.25
CA PHE A 103 20.96 -10.91 17.18
C PHE A 103 21.66 -11.91 18.10
N ASN A 104 22.49 -11.46 19.04
CA ASN A 104 23.25 -12.29 19.98
C ASN A 104 24.17 -13.33 19.28
N LEU A 105 24.58 -13.06 18.04
CA LEU A 105 25.54 -13.87 17.29
C LEU A 105 26.98 -13.44 17.55
N ARG A 106 27.17 -12.27 18.18
CA ARG A 106 28.48 -11.73 18.59
C ARG A 106 28.36 -10.99 19.92
N THR A 107 29.43 -11.02 20.71
CA THR A 107 29.49 -10.41 22.05
C THR A 107 29.59 -8.89 22.05
N HIS A 108 30.02 -8.27 20.95
CA HIS A 108 30.17 -6.82 20.82
C HIS A 108 29.86 -6.35 19.40
N ASP A 109 29.49 -5.08 19.24
CA ASP A 109 29.16 -4.45 17.97
C ASP A 109 30.32 -3.72 17.29
N ASN A 110 31.53 -3.78 17.87
CA ASN A 110 32.68 -3.06 17.33
C ASN A 110 33.28 -3.68 16.04
N CYS A 111 33.66 -2.79 15.13
CA CYS A 111 34.59 -3.03 14.04
C CYS A 111 36.02 -3.25 14.58
N SER A 112 36.89 -3.88 13.78
CA SER A 112 38.30 -4.08 14.11
C SER A 112 39.09 -2.78 14.33
N CYS A 113 38.54 -1.61 13.95
CA CYS A 113 39.16 -0.32 14.21
C CYS A 113 38.76 0.28 15.58
N GLY A 114 37.89 -0.39 16.34
CA GLY A 114 37.44 0.03 17.68
C GLY A 114 36.09 0.75 17.71
N GLU A 115 35.64 1.31 16.59
CA GLU A 115 34.34 1.99 16.46
C GLU A 115 33.20 1.01 16.19
N LYS A 116 31.94 1.49 16.28
CA LYS A 116 30.76 0.68 15.94
C LYS A 116 30.81 0.16 14.49
N GLY A 117 30.66 -1.15 14.32
CA GLY A 117 30.69 -1.81 13.02
C GLY A 117 29.32 -1.83 12.34
N ASP A 118 28.81 -0.67 11.96
CA ASP A 118 27.60 -0.52 11.13
C ASP A 118 27.95 -0.17 9.67
N PRO A 119 27.02 -0.33 8.71
CA PRO A 119 27.30 -0.09 7.29
C PRO A 119 27.81 1.33 7.01
N MET A 120 27.25 2.33 7.68
CA MET A 120 27.62 3.73 7.49
C MET A 120 29.05 3.99 7.94
N HIS A 121 29.49 3.39 9.05
CA HIS A 121 30.88 3.44 9.49
C HIS A 121 31.82 2.91 8.40
N TYR A 122 31.54 1.75 7.81
CA TYR A 122 32.36 1.20 6.72
C TYR A 122 32.33 2.06 5.46
N ALA A 123 31.22 2.71 5.15
CA ALA A 123 31.09 3.54 3.95
C ALA A 123 31.75 4.92 4.07
N THR A 124 32.02 5.42 5.28
CA THR A 124 32.38 6.84 5.46
C THR A 124 33.56 7.10 6.41
N LYS A 125 33.85 6.21 7.36
CA LYS A 125 34.77 6.50 8.48
C LYS A 125 35.84 5.44 8.71
N CYS A 126 35.61 4.19 8.35
CA CYS A 126 36.50 3.10 8.74
C CYS A 126 37.85 3.21 8.02
N ARG A 127 38.93 3.29 8.80
CA ARG A 127 40.30 3.35 8.25
C ARG A 127 40.67 2.16 7.35
N PHE A 128 39.97 1.03 7.49
CA PHE A 128 40.24 -0.19 6.71
C PHE A 128 39.48 -0.24 5.38
N THR A 129 38.51 0.65 5.16
CA THR A 129 37.72 0.72 3.92
C THR A 129 37.84 2.07 3.22
N LEU A 130 38.88 2.86 3.54
CA LEU A 130 39.11 4.20 2.97
C LEU A 130 39.03 4.25 1.44
N SER A 131 39.57 3.24 0.75
CA SER A 131 39.54 3.16 -0.72
C SER A 131 38.14 2.93 -1.33
N TRP A 132 37.16 2.61 -0.49
CA TRP A 132 35.78 2.28 -0.86
C TRP A 132 34.78 3.25 -0.25
N HIS A 133 35.25 4.36 0.33
CA HIS A 133 34.35 5.36 0.88
C HIS A 133 33.54 6.04 -0.22
N PHE A 134 32.31 6.41 0.11
CA PHE A 134 31.51 7.31 -0.72
C PHE A 134 32.11 8.72 -0.59
N HIS A 135 32.85 9.15 -1.60
CA HIS A 135 33.36 10.52 -1.77
C HIS A 135 32.31 11.42 -2.41
#